data_AF-A0A843GU74-F1
#
_entry.id   AF-A0A843GU74-F1
#
_cell.length_a   1.000
_cell.length_b   1.000
_cell.length_c   1.000
_cell.angle_alpha   90.00
_cell.angle_beta   90.00
_cell.angle_gamma   90.00
#
_symmetry.space_group_name_H-M   'P 1'
#
loop_
_entity.id
_entity.type
_entity.pdbx_description
1 polymer ?
#
loop_
_entity_poly.entity_id
_entity_poly.type
_entity_poly.pdbx_seq_one_letter_code
_entity_poly.pdbx_strand_id
1 'polypeptide(L)'
;MIESVVFSYREFAAMFPDLNISEQQATTAFWFAEGIVNNTSHSVIKCECNRKKMLYLLTAHILFLQKRGAGNMGTIAGAHEGSVGVNYSTASIDKLGAGWFGQTQYGILFWQLAAKYLSGYYVP
;
A
#
# COMPACT_ATOMS: atom_id res chain seq x y z
N MET A 1 27.07 -3.42 -0.84
CA MET A 1 25.88 -4.12 -0.33
C MET A 1 24.66 -3.36 -0.81
N ILE A 2 23.67 -4.07 -1.36
CA ILE A 2 22.41 -3.46 -1.79
C ILE A 2 21.51 -3.43 -0.54
N GLU A 3 21.23 -2.24 0.01
CA GLU A 3 20.31 -2.10 1.16
C GLU A 3 18.85 -2.12 0.68
N SER A 4 18.36 -3.29 0.28
CA SER A 4 16.96 -3.54 -0.08
C SER A 4 16.20 -4.16 1.09
N VAL A 5 14.97 -3.74 1.31
CA VAL A 5 14.11 -4.34 2.35
C VAL A 5 13.75 -5.77 1.93
N VAL A 6 14.05 -6.74 2.78
CA VAL A 6 13.59 -8.12 2.61
C VAL A 6 12.22 -8.30 3.27
N PHE A 7 11.27 -8.88 2.53
CA PHE A 7 9.94 -9.17 3.07
C PHE A 7 10.01 -10.26 4.15
N SER A 8 9.26 -10.07 5.24
CA SER A 8 9.12 -11.06 6.31
C SER A 8 7.65 -11.24 6.62
N TYR A 9 7.10 -12.41 6.28
CA TYR A 9 5.70 -12.70 6.55
C TYR A 9 5.36 -12.66 8.05
N ARG A 10 6.26 -13.14 8.90
CA ARG A 10 6.07 -13.12 10.36
C ARG A 10 5.94 -11.69 10.89
N GLU A 11 6.83 -10.78 10.45
CA GLU A 11 6.76 -9.37 10.85
C GLU A 11 5.49 -8.71 10.31
N PHE A 12 5.16 -8.98 9.04
CA PHE A 12 3.96 -8.44 8.41
C PHE A 12 2.67 -8.89 9.11
N ALA A 13 2.53 -10.19 9.37
CA ALA A 13 1.37 -10.76 10.05
C ALA A 13 1.23 -10.25 11.50
N ALA A 14 2.34 -10.01 12.20
CA ALA A 14 2.32 -9.39 13.53
C ALA A 14 1.88 -7.92 13.48
N MET A 15 2.19 -7.20 12.40
CA MET A 15 1.82 -5.79 12.22
C MET A 15 0.36 -5.62 11.78
N PHE A 16 -0.20 -6.58 11.04
CA PHE A 16 -1.57 -6.55 10.53
C PHE A 16 -2.31 -7.87 10.79
N PRO A 17 -2.54 -8.23 12.07
CA PRO A 17 -3.13 -9.52 12.44
C PRO A 17 -4.52 -9.74 11.83
N ASP A 18 -5.29 -8.65 11.67
CA ASP A 18 -6.67 -8.71 11.20
C ASP A 18 -6.82 -9.04 9.71
N LEU A 19 -5.72 -8.94 8.93
CA LEU A 19 -5.80 -9.20 7.49
C LEU A 19 -6.05 -10.68 7.18
N ASN A 20 -5.62 -11.62 8.02
CA ASN A 20 -5.77 -13.08 7.83
C ASN A 20 -5.53 -13.52 6.36
N ILE A 21 -4.28 -13.39 5.90
CA ILE A 21 -3.83 -13.60 4.51
C ILE A 21 -2.73 -14.68 4.49
N SER A 22 -2.66 -15.48 3.42
CA SER A 22 -1.58 -16.47 3.26
C SER A 22 -0.23 -15.80 2.97
N GLU A 23 0.87 -16.46 3.33
CA GLU A 23 2.22 -15.96 3.03
C GLU A 23 2.43 -15.72 1.53
N GLN A 24 1.87 -16.58 0.68
CA GLN A 24 1.96 -16.42 -0.78
C GLN A 24 1.25 -15.15 -1.26
N GLN A 25 0.03 -14.89 -0.78
CA GLN A 25 -0.71 -13.68 -1.13
C GLN A 25 0.03 -12.43 -0.66
N ALA A 26 0.57 -12.45 0.55
CA ALA A 26 1.33 -11.33 1.11
C ALA A 26 2.63 -11.06 0.34
N THR A 27 3.35 -12.12 -0.05
CA THR A 27 4.57 -12.00 -0.87
C THR A 27 4.26 -11.42 -2.25
N THR A 28 3.19 -11.87 -2.90
CA THR A 28 2.75 -11.32 -4.19
C THR A 28 2.36 -9.84 -4.07
N ALA A 29 1.62 -9.47 -3.02
CA ALA A 29 1.25 -8.08 -2.77
C ALA A 29 2.48 -7.20 -2.45
N PHE A 30 3.49 -7.75 -1.79
CA PHE A 30 4.75 -7.05 -1.53
C PHE A 30 5.51 -6.76 -2.83
N TRP A 31 5.54 -7.71 -3.77
CA TRP A 31 6.15 -7.49 -5.08
C TRP A 31 5.47 -6.32 -5.85
N PHE A 32 4.14 -6.22 -5.79
CA PHE A 32 3.43 -5.05 -6.33
C PHE A 32 3.76 -3.76 -5.58
N ALA A 33 3.92 -3.82 -4.25
CA ALA A 33 4.32 -2.67 -3.45
C ALA A 33 5.72 -2.14 -3.83
N GLU A 34 6.66 -3.02 -4.17
CA GLU A 34 8.00 -2.65 -4.67
C GLU A 34 7.95 -1.95 -6.04
N GLY A 35 6.92 -2.22 -6.85
CA GLY A 35 6.67 -1.49 -8.10
C GLY A 35 6.24 -0.04 -7.88
N ILE A 36 5.58 0.25 -6.75
CA ILE A 36 5.14 1.60 -6.38
C ILE A 36 6.24 2.34 -5.61
N VAL A 37 6.92 1.66 -4.70
CA VAL A 37 8.03 2.20 -3.90
C VAL A 37 9.31 1.49 -4.29
N ASN A 38 10.24 2.25 -4.87
CA ASN A 38 11.55 1.74 -5.23
C ASN A 38 12.26 1.13 -3.99
N ASN A 39 12.50 -0.18 -4.03
CA ASN A 39 13.15 -0.94 -2.97
C ASN A 39 14.66 -1.17 -3.20
N THR A 40 15.29 -0.39 -4.08
CA THR A 40 16.75 -0.45 -4.31
C THR A 40 17.51 0.58 -3.47
N SER A 41 18.85 0.53 -3.51
CA SER A 41 19.75 1.53 -2.92
C SER A 41 19.49 2.96 -3.42
N HIS A 42 18.84 3.11 -4.58
CA HIS A 42 18.52 4.40 -5.19
C HIS A 42 17.16 4.94 -4.75
N SER A 43 16.48 4.31 -3.79
CA SER A 43 15.23 4.83 -3.25
C SER A 43 15.38 6.26 -2.73
N VAL A 44 14.34 7.07 -2.91
CA VAL A 44 14.21 8.39 -2.24
C VAL A 44 14.05 8.20 -0.73
N ILE A 45 13.51 7.06 -0.31
CA ILE A 45 13.36 6.69 1.09
C ILE A 45 14.64 6.00 1.58
N LYS A 46 15.64 6.81 1.93
CA LYS A 46 16.98 6.34 2.34
C LYS A 46 16.95 5.45 3.59
N CYS A 47 16.14 5.82 4.59
CA CYS A 47 16.02 5.02 5.81
C CYS A 47 15.29 3.70 5.50
N GLU A 48 15.99 2.57 5.62
CA GLU A 48 15.43 1.24 5.40
C GLU A 48 14.21 0.97 6.30
N CYS A 49 14.25 1.36 7.56
CA CYS A 49 13.12 1.20 8.49
C CYS A 49 11.86 1.94 7.99
N ASN A 50 12.00 3.14 7.45
CA ASN A 50 10.88 3.89 6.89
C ASN A 50 10.37 3.25 5.59
N ARG A 51 11.29 2.79 4.73
CA ARG A 51 10.96 2.11 3.48
C ARG A 51 10.21 0.80 3.74
N LYS A 52 10.65 0.01 4.72
CA LYS A 52 9.97 -1.22 5.16
C LYS A 52 8.54 -0.92 5.61
N LYS A 53 8.35 0.06 6.51
CA LYS A 53 7.02 0.48 6.97
C LYS A 53 6.10 0.88 5.82
N MET A 54 6.61 1.66 4.87
CA MET A 54 5.83 2.11 3.72
C MET A 54 5.48 0.97 2.76
N LEU A 55 6.41 0.06 2.48
CA LEU A 55 6.15 -1.15 1.69
C LEU A 55 5.11 -2.06 2.36
N TYR A 56 5.17 -2.19 3.69
CA TYR A 56 4.23 -3.02 4.45
C TYR A 56 2.82 -2.41 4.47
N LEU A 57 2.70 -1.08 4.61
CA LEU A 57 1.42 -0.38 4.48
C LEU A 57 0.81 -0.53 3.08
N LEU A 58 1.64 -0.44 2.03
CA LEU A 58 1.22 -0.68 0.65
C LEU A 58 0.76 -2.13 0.43
N THR A 59 1.51 -3.09 0.96
CA THR A 59 1.17 -4.51 0.90
C THR A 59 -0.20 -4.76 1.56
N ALA A 60 -0.41 -4.22 2.77
CA ALA A 60 -1.68 -4.29 3.49
C ALA A 60 -2.83 -3.61 2.71
N HIS A 61 -2.57 -2.45 2.10
CA HIS A 61 -3.55 -1.75 1.26
C HIS A 61 -4.00 -2.61 0.08
N ILE A 62 -3.06 -3.18 -0.68
CA ILE A 62 -3.34 -4.04 -1.84
C ILE A 62 -4.15 -5.26 -1.41
N LEU A 63 -3.73 -5.95 -0.35
CA LEU A 63 -4.42 -7.14 0.16
C LEU A 63 -5.83 -6.82 0.66
N PHE A 64 -6.01 -5.69 1.33
CA PHE A 64 -7.32 -5.27 1.81
C PHE A 64 -8.27 -4.97 0.65
N LEU A 65 -7.80 -4.31 -0.40
CA LEU A 65 -8.59 -4.09 -1.62
C LEU A 65 -8.92 -5.40 -2.34
N GLN A 66 -7.95 -6.31 -2.47
CA GLN A 66 -8.16 -7.64 -3.06
C GLN A 66 -9.18 -8.47 -2.27
N LYS A 67 -9.17 -8.39 -0.94
CA LYS A 67 -10.19 -9.03 -0.10
C LYS A 67 -11.58 -8.40 -0.24
N ARG A 68 -11.66 -7.08 -0.41
CA ARG A 68 -12.93 -6.36 -0.56
C ARG A 68 -13.63 -6.65 -1.89
N GLY A 69 -12.89 -7.06 -2.91
CA GLY A 69 -13.43 -7.46 -4.21
C GLY A 69 -12.33 -8.09 -5.04
N ALA A 70 -12.26 -9.42 -5.00
CA ALA A 70 -11.27 -10.18 -5.75
C ALA A 70 -11.53 -10.01 -7.25
N GLY A 71 -10.78 -9.13 -7.92
CA GLY A 71 -10.63 -9.17 -9.38
C GLY A 71 -10.39 -7.86 -10.12
N ASN A 72 -10.79 -6.70 -9.60
CA ASN A 72 -10.83 -5.49 -10.44
C ASN A 72 -10.05 -4.33 -9.82
N MET A 73 -8.84 -4.10 -10.35
CA MET A 73 -8.14 -2.82 -10.23
C MET A 73 -8.90 -1.76 -11.04
N GLY A 74 -10.03 -1.29 -10.52
CA GLY A 74 -10.90 -0.30 -11.14
C GLY A 74 -12.22 -0.19 -10.38
N THR A 75 -12.83 1.00 -10.39
CA THR A 75 -14.15 1.26 -9.79
C THR A 75 -15.15 0.24 -10.31
N ILE A 76 -15.59 -0.71 -9.47
CA ILE A 76 -16.64 -1.66 -9.85
C ILE A 76 -17.96 -0.88 -9.85
N ALA A 77 -18.33 -0.37 -11.02
CA ALA A 77 -19.71 -0.06 -11.34
C ALA A 77 -20.46 -1.40 -11.47
N GLY A 78 -21.08 -1.84 -10.37
CA GLY A 78 -22.12 -2.88 -10.37
C GLY A 78 -21.64 -4.32 -10.26
N ALA A 79 -21.71 -4.87 -9.05
CA ALA A 79 -22.15 -6.25 -8.80
C ALA A 79 -22.61 -6.38 -7.33
N HIS A 80 -23.89 -6.72 -7.16
CA HIS A 80 -24.62 -6.90 -5.90
C HIS A 80 -24.05 -8.12 -5.13
N GLU A 81 -23.98 -8.15 -3.79
CA GLU A 81 -25.12 -8.38 -2.90
C GLU A 81 -24.70 -8.07 -1.44
N GLY A 82 -25.40 -7.16 -0.76
CA GLY A 82 -25.49 -7.14 0.71
C GLY A 82 -24.33 -6.66 1.58
N SER A 83 -23.26 -6.05 1.06
CA SER A 83 -22.23 -5.45 1.93
C SER A 83 -22.56 -4.00 2.24
N VAL A 84 -22.76 -3.70 3.53
CA VAL A 84 -22.95 -2.35 4.06
C VAL A 84 -21.82 -1.46 3.56
N GLY A 85 -22.12 -0.65 2.55
CA GLY A 85 -21.19 0.33 2.00
C GLY A 85 -20.96 1.41 3.03
N VAL A 86 -19.90 1.29 3.83
CA VAL A 86 -19.35 2.45 4.53
C VAL A 86 -18.77 3.36 3.45
N ASN A 87 -19.55 4.39 3.10
CA ASN A 87 -19.14 5.44 2.17
C ASN A 87 -18.02 6.25 2.83
N TYR A 88 -16.77 5.91 2.54
CA TYR A 88 -15.65 6.84 2.75
C TYR A 88 -15.72 7.89 1.66
N SER A 89 -16.13 9.12 2.01
CA SER A 89 -16.08 10.25 1.09
C SER A 89 -14.62 10.66 0.87
N THR A 90 -14.00 10.15 -0.19
CA THR A 90 -12.74 10.71 -0.71
C THR A 90 -13.04 11.95 -1.53
N ALA A 91 -13.70 12.94 -0.92
CA ALA A 91 -13.88 14.24 -1.55
C ALA A 91 -12.52 14.94 -1.56
N SER A 92 -12.00 15.26 -2.74
CA SER A 92 -10.85 16.16 -2.99
C SER A 92 -9.44 15.57 -2.98
N ILE A 93 -9.15 14.47 -3.70
CA ILE A 93 -7.72 14.09 -3.93
C ILE A 93 -7.39 13.78 -5.40
N ASP A 94 -7.53 14.78 -6.27
CA ASP A 94 -7.22 14.73 -7.71
C ASP A 94 -5.74 15.03 -8.07
N LYS A 95 -4.78 14.57 -7.25
CA LYS A 95 -3.35 14.63 -7.61
C LYS A 95 -2.71 13.24 -7.50
N LEU A 96 -2.09 12.78 -8.60
CA LEU A 96 -1.15 11.64 -8.65
C LEU A 96 -1.64 10.34 -7.98
N GLY A 97 -2.86 9.88 -8.29
CA GLY A 97 -3.36 8.57 -7.83
C GLY A 97 -3.82 8.52 -6.37
N ALA A 98 -3.91 9.67 -5.70
CA ALA A 98 -4.25 9.74 -4.28
C ALA A 98 -5.69 9.30 -3.93
N GLY A 99 -6.60 9.28 -4.90
CA GLY A 99 -7.90 8.63 -4.76
C GLY A 99 -7.83 7.10 -4.52
N TRP A 100 -6.82 6.41 -5.06
CA TRP A 100 -6.62 4.97 -4.81
C TRP A 100 -6.15 4.70 -3.37
N PHE A 101 -5.17 5.47 -2.91
CA PHE A 101 -4.68 5.40 -1.54
C PHE A 101 -5.77 5.73 -0.50
N GLY A 102 -6.69 6.63 -0.85
CA GLY A 102 -7.83 6.99 0.00
C GLY A 102 -8.85 5.87 0.26
N GLN A 103 -8.80 4.74 -0.46
CA GLN A 103 -9.79 3.67 -0.35
C GLN A 103 -9.68 2.84 0.93
N THR A 104 -8.56 2.94 1.66
CA THR A 104 -8.32 2.18 2.89
C THR A 104 -7.54 3.00 3.91
N GLN A 105 -7.64 2.66 5.19
CA GLN A 105 -6.82 3.26 6.24
C GLN A 105 -5.31 3.11 5.99
N TYR A 106 -4.87 1.98 5.44
CA TYR A 106 -3.45 1.71 5.17
C TYR A 106 -2.90 2.62 4.08
N GLY A 107 -3.68 2.82 3.02
CA GLY A 107 -3.32 3.73 1.91
C GLY A 107 -3.31 5.20 2.35
N ILE A 108 -4.24 5.63 3.21
CA ILE A 108 -4.24 6.99 3.78
C ILE A 108 -2.98 7.22 4.62
N LEU A 109 -2.63 6.27 5.51
CA LEU A 109 -1.42 6.36 6.32
C LEU A 109 -0.15 6.35 5.45
N PHE A 110 -0.12 5.51 4.42
CA PHE A 110 0.97 5.52 3.44
C PHE A 110 1.11 6.89 2.79
N TRP A 111 0.01 7.50 2.33
CA TRP A 111 0.03 8.79 1.65
C TRP A 111 0.53 9.91 2.57
N GLN A 112 0.12 9.92 3.84
CA GLN A 112 0.64 10.86 4.84
C GLN A 112 2.16 10.71 5.04
N LEU A 113 2.68 9.48 5.06
CA LEU A 113 4.12 9.24 5.15
C LEU A 113 4.86 9.58 3.85
N ALA A 114 4.21 9.40 2.70
CA ALA A 114 4.75 9.68 1.37
C ALA A 114 4.85 11.19 1.10
N ALA A 115 3.96 12.00 1.69
CA ALA A 115 3.87 13.44 1.45
C ALA A 115 5.22 14.16 1.58
N LYS A 116 6.04 13.81 2.58
CA LYS A 116 7.38 14.41 2.79
C LYS A 116 8.41 14.09 1.72
N TYR A 117 8.19 13.02 0.94
CA TYR A 117 9.06 12.63 -0.18
C TYR A 117 8.53 13.12 -1.53
N LEU A 118 7.25 13.51 -1.59
CA LEU A 118 6.58 14.04 -2.79
C LEU A 118 6.74 15.54 -2.95
N SER A 119 7.03 16.28 -1.88
CA SER A 119 7.52 17.66 -1.94
C SER A 119 8.93 17.64 -2.54
N GLY A 120 9.04 18.00 -3.83
CA GLY A 120 10.22 17.86 -4.69
C GLY A 120 11.57 17.79 -3.96
N TYR A 121 12.15 16.60 -3.95
CA TYR A 121 13.49 16.36 -3.43
C TYR A 121 14.46 16.24 -4.63
N TYR A 122 15.34 17.23 -4.80
CA TYR A 122 16.41 17.16 -5.80
C TYR A 122 17.51 16.23 -5.27
N VAL A 123 17.75 15.13 -5.99
CA VAL A 123 18.91 14.26 -5.77
C VAL A 123 19.97 14.67 -6.79
N PRO A 124 21.08 15.31 -6.38
CA PRO A 124 22.20 15.63 -7.27
C PRO A 124 22.91 14.37 -7.78
#